data_AF-A0A7J6E7L5-F1
#
_entry.id   AF-A0A7J6E7L5-F1
#
_cell.length_a   1.000
_cell.length_b   1.000
_cell.length_c   1.000
_cell.angle_alpha   90.00
_cell.angle_beta   90.00
_cell.angle_gamma   90.00
#
_symmetry.space_group_name_H-M   'P 1'
#
loop_
_entity.id
_entity.type
_entity.pdbx_description
1 polymer ?
#
loop_
_entity_poly.entity_id
_entity_poly.type
_entity_poly.pdbx_seq_one_letter_code
_entity_poly.pdbx_strand_id
1 'polypeptide(L)'
;MKSLPHTDPRSFTRQASIHCTFCTGAYHQKHSSTNLNIHRQWLFFAFHRMYLYFHERILGNLIGDDNFALPFWNWDSPDSMVFPKMFRDGPFDDSQREPTHFDEIVDLNYDEELGIVKGQERVNANLAFMYNQVVSAAKKPELFMGCPLYPGDDGFCDGPGTIELAPHNTIHIWVGLESNPNQENMGAFYSAGDIHDMQMPINDTVWLDSHFYFYDENLQLIKMKVSDVLNTTKMGYIYEKTDLTWLDKRPKPFVSPQIAKHTLKIRENYYKETSRLYLLSNDIKGRSLENPMTIKVYRPKPYRIKDEMKGEEEVLVNETNVGPSYREFAGTFVGLPQMGMKSSRTINRKSSIKLGISELMNDLEAYRDESIWVTILPRTTSCVDATFDGV
;
A
#
# COMPACT_ATOMS: atom_id res chain seq x y z
N MET A 1 17.52 10.17 -22.48
CA MET A 1 16.88 8.83 -22.30
C MET A 1 15.82 8.51 -23.38
N LYS A 2 14.77 9.32 -23.57
CA LYS A 2 13.71 9.08 -24.59
C LYS A 2 14.22 8.97 -26.04
N SER A 3 15.36 9.59 -26.35
CA SER A 3 16.00 9.55 -27.68
C SER A 3 16.87 8.31 -27.95
N LEU A 4 17.14 7.48 -26.93
CA LEU A 4 17.95 6.27 -27.12
C LEU A 4 17.18 5.22 -27.93
N PRO A 5 17.87 4.39 -28.72
CA PRO A 5 17.22 3.31 -29.47
C PRO A 5 16.65 2.25 -28.51
N HIS A 6 15.58 1.58 -28.92
CA HIS A 6 14.93 0.53 -28.12
C HIS A 6 15.87 -0.63 -27.75
N THR A 7 16.94 -0.86 -28.53
CA THR A 7 17.96 -1.87 -28.23
C THR A 7 18.90 -1.49 -27.09
N ASP A 8 18.98 -0.20 -26.72
CA ASP A 8 19.76 0.26 -25.57
C ASP A 8 18.97 -0.03 -24.28
N PRO A 9 19.49 -0.82 -23.33
CA PRO A 9 18.81 -1.14 -22.08
C PRO A 9 18.56 0.08 -21.18
N ARG A 10 19.23 1.21 -21.45
CA ARG A 10 19.05 2.50 -20.76
C ARG A 10 17.93 3.35 -21.37
N SER A 11 17.37 2.95 -22.52
CA SER A 11 16.28 3.69 -23.16
C SER A 11 15.02 3.74 -22.30
N PHE A 12 14.20 4.79 -22.48
CA PHE A 12 13.02 5.03 -21.66
C PHE A 12 12.05 3.84 -21.67
N THR A 13 11.82 3.26 -22.85
CA THR A 13 10.94 2.09 -23.03
C THR A 13 11.51 0.83 -22.38
N ARG A 14 12.83 0.62 -22.42
CA ARG A 14 13.48 -0.51 -21.76
C ARG A 14 13.45 -0.39 -20.25
N GLN A 15 13.69 0.81 -19.71
CA GLN A 15 13.55 1.09 -18.28
C GLN A 15 12.12 0.82 -17.81
N ALA A 16 11.10 1.36 -18.48
CA ALA A 16 9.69 1.06 -18.18
C ALA A 16 9.37 -0.45 -18.28
N SER A 17 9.99 -1.16 -19.23
CA SER A 17 9.80 -2.61 -19.39
C SER A 17 10.40 -3.44 -18.25
N ILE A 18 11.44 -2.96 -17.55
CA ILE A 18 12.02 -3.68 -16.39
C ILE A 18 10.93 -3.92 -15.37
N HIS A 19 10.25 -2.85 -15.00
CA HIS A 19 9.15 -2.91 -14.05
C HIS A 19 8.06 -3.89 -14.53
N CYS A 20 7.56 -3.73 -15.75
CA CYS A 20 6.56 -4.64 -16.32
C CYS A 20 6.99 -6.12 -16.22
N THR A 21 8.25 -6.41 -16.51
CA THR A 21 8.79 -7.78 -16.50
C THR A 21 8.74 -8.42 -15.10
N PHE A 22 9.09 -7.68 -14.05
CA PHE A 22 9.12 -8.20 -12.68
C PHE A 22 7.74 -8.18 -11.98
N CYS A 23 6.73 -7.58 -12.60
CA CYS A 23 5.40 -7.37 -12.00
C CYS A 23 4.32 -8.22 -12.67
N THR A 24 4.50 -8.58 -13.93
CA THR A 24 3.56 -9.40 -14.71
C THR A 24 3.87 -10.90 -14.66
N GLY A 25 4.89 -11.29 -13.89
CA GLY A 25 5.28 -12.69 -13.76
C GLY A 25 6.08 -13.22 -14.94
N ALA A 26 6.89 -12.39 -15.61
CA ALA A 26 7.64 -12.80 -16.79
C ALA A 26 8.81 -13.77 -16.47
N TYR A 27 9.23 -13.84 -15.21
CA TYR A 27 10.22 -14.79 -14.72
C TYR A 27 9.58 -15.82 -13.80
N HIS A 28 10.08 -17.05 -13.81
CA HIS A 28 9.78 -18.03 -12.78
C HIS A 28 10.77 -17.89 -11.62
N GLN A 29 10.33 -18.24 -10.42
CA GLN A 29 11.23 -18.44 -9.30
C GLN A 29 12.25 -19.53 -9.61
N LYS A 30 13.46 -19.39 -9.08
CA LYS A 30 14.52 -20.39 -9.29
C LYS A 30 14.06 -21.75 -8.74
N HIS A 31 14.08 -22.78 -9.58
CA HIS A 31 13.64 -24.15 -9.23
C HIS A 31 12.15 -24.32 -8.93
N SER A 32 11.28 -23.39 -9.35
CA SER A 32 9.83 -23.53 -9.26
C SER A 32 9.17 -23.07 -10.57
N SER A 33 7.96 -23.56 -10.85
CA SER A 33 7.10 -23.05 -11.92
C SER A 33 6.31 -21.80 -11.52
N THR A 34 6.39 -21.37 -10.26
CA THR A 34 5.71 -20.19 -9.75
C THR A 34 6.34 -18.94 -10.32
N ASN A 35 5.51 -18.02 -10.81
CA ASN A 35 5.97 -16.74 -11.33
C ASN A 35 6.54 -15.87 -10.21
N LEU A 36 7.63 -15.17 -10.49
CA LEU A 36 8.18 -14.12 -9.65
C LEU A 36 7.33 -12.87 -9.79
N ASN A 37 6.86 -12.34 -8.67
CA ASN A 37 6.24 -11.02 -8.59
C ASN A 37 6.91 -10.25 -7.46
N ILE A 38 7.36 -9.03 -7.72
CA ILE A 38 8.00 -8.18 -6.71
C ILE A 38 6.99 -7.42 -5.85
N HIS A 39 5.72 -7.41 -6.25
CA HIS A 39 4.62 -6.79 -5.52
C HIS A 39 3.97 -7.78 -4.54
N ARG A 40 3.30 -7.20 -3.55
CA ARG A 40 2.42 -7.81 -2.54
C ARG A 40 3.14 -8.70 -1.56
N GLN A 41 4.45 -8.44 -1.41
CA GLN A 41 5.43 -9.24 -0.71
C GLN A 41 6.60 -8.35 -0.26
N TRP A 42 7.42 -8.86 0.67
CA TRP A 42 8.56 -8.14 1.26
C TRP A 42 9.67 -7.69 0.28
N LEU A 43 9.59 -8.02 -1.01
CA LEU A 43 10.54 -7.60 -2.05
C LEU A 43 10.23 -6.20 -2.60
N PHE A 44 9.01 -5.68 -2.35
CA PHE A 44 8.49 -4.45 -2.92
C PHE A 44 9.47 -3.26 -2.79
N PHE A 45 9.86 -2.90 -1.56
CA PHE A 45 10.74 -1.76 -1.33
C PHE A 45 12.13 -1.96 -1.92
N ALA A 46 12.76 -3.11 -1.67
CA ALA A 46 14.14 -3.35 -2.08
C ALA A 46 14.29 -3.39 -3.60
N PHE A 47 13.34 -3.99 -4.31
CA PHE A 47 13.33 -4.00 -5.77
C PHE A 47 13.21 -2.58 -6.34
N HIS A 48 12.23 -1.78 -5.86
CA HIS A 48 12.02 -0.42 -6.35
C HIS A 48 13.22 0.49 -6.02
N ARG A 49 13.87 0.30 -4.88
CA ARG A 49 15.10 1.00 -4.53
C ARG A 49 16.24 0.71 -5.51
N MET A 50 16.46 -0.57 -5.84
CA MET A 50 17.46 -0.94 -6.86
C MET A 50 17.10 -0.36 -8.23
N TYR A 51 15.82 -0.44 -8.61
CA TYR A 51 15.34 0.07 -9.88
C TYR A 51 15.60 1.57 -10.02
N LEU A 52 15.22 2.37 -9.02
CA LEU A 52 15.45 3.81 -8.99
C LEU A 52 16.94 4.17 -8.92
N TYR A 53 17.74 3.41 -8.16
CA TYR A 53 19.18 3.61 -8.08
C TYR A 53 19.86 3.54 -9.45
N PHE A 54 19.60 2.48 -10.24
CA PHE A 54 20.17 2.39 -11.59
C PHE A 54 19.55 3.42 -12.54
N HIS A 55 18.24 3.71 -12.40
CA HIS A 55 17.57 4.71 -13.22
C HIS A 55 18.19 6.11 -13.06
N GLU A 56 18.43 6.54 -11.82
CA GLU A 56 19.06 7.82 -11.48
C GLU A 56 20.47 7.93 -12.07
N ARG A 57 21.30 6.90 -11.87
CA ARG A 57 22.67 6.87 -12.40
C ARG A 57 22.71 6.90 -13.93
N ILE A 58 21.79 6.17 -14.57
CA ILE A 58 21.65 6.20 -16.04
C ILE A 58 21.30 7.62 -16.50
N LEU A 59 20.36 8.31 -15.83
CA LEU A 59 19.98 9.68 -16.20
C LEU A 59 21.16 10.65 -16.04
N GLY A 60 21.87 10.61 -14.91
CA GLY A 60 23.06 11.43 -14.66
C GLY A 60 24.15 11.20 -15.71
N ASN A 61 24.45 9.93 -16.00
CA ASN A 61 25.43 9.56 -17.03
C ASN A 61 25.06 10.10 -18.42
N LEU A 62 23.78 10.04 -18.81
CA LEU A 62 23.33 10.51 -20.12
C LEU A 62 23.45 12.02 -20.32
N ILE A 63 23.53 12.80 -19.24
CA ILE A 63 23.71 14.26 -19.29
C ILE A 63 25.11 14.71 -18.83
N GLY A 64 25.98 13.76 -18.45
CA GLY A 64 27.31 14.05 -17.95
C GLY A 64 27.32 14.73 -16.57
N ASP A 65 26.32 14.42 -15.74
CA ASP A 65 26.21 14.94 -14.38
C ASP A 65 26.27 13.81 -13.35
N ASP A 66 27.44 13.65 -12.74
CA ASP A 66 27.69 12.66 -11.70
C ASP A 66 27.03 13.00 -10.36
N ASN A 67 26.44 14.20 -10.21
CA ASN A 67 25.69 14.62 -9.02
C ASN A 67 24.18 14.72 -9.28
N PHE A 68 23.70 14.22 -10.42
CA PHE A 68 22.28 14.19 -10.74
C PHE A 68 21.52 13.40 -9.66
N ALA A 69 20.38 13.96 -9.22
CA ALA A 69 19.48 13.31 -8.28
C ALA A 69 18.04 13.36 -8.82
N LEU A 70 17.31 12.27 -8.64
CA LEU A 70 15.89 12.20 -8.96
C LEU A 70 15.09 13.07 -7.97
N PRO A 71 14.10 13.84 -8.44
CA PRO A 71 13.15 14.48 -7.55
C PRO A 71 12.22 13.43 -6.94
N PHE A 72 11.72 13.72 -5.74
CA PHE A 72 10.64 12.96 -5.12
C PHE A 72 9.40 13.85 -4.99
N TRP A 73 8.22 13.27 -5.27
CA TRP A 73 6.97 13.95 -4.97
C TRP A 73 6.70 13.82 -3.46
N ASN A 74 6.86 14.94 -2.76
CA ASN A 74 6.70 15.05 -1.30
C ASN A 74 5.22 15.12 -0.88
N TRP A 75 4.40 14.16 -1.32
CA TRP A 75 2.95 14.12 -1.11
C TRP A 75 2.54 13.90 0.34
N ASP A 76 3.47 13.60 1.24
CA ASP A 76 3.25 13.52 2.69
C ASP A 76 3.45 14.87 3.40
N SER A 77 3.87 15.92 2.67
CA SER A 77 3.93 17.29 3.16
C SER A 77 2.79 18.16 2.60
N PRO A 78 2.08 18.95 3.43
CA PRO A 78 0.96 19.78 3.00
C PRO A 78 1.24 20.66 1.78
N ASP A 79 2.42 21.29 1.74
CA ASP A 79 2.80 22.24 0.69
C ASP A 79 3.11 21.56 -0.65
N SER A 80 3.17 20.24 -0.68
CA SER A 80 3.58 19.44 -1.84
C SER A 80 2.59 18.32 -2.19
N MET A 81 1.37 18.36 -1.63
CA MET A 81 0.30 17.39 -1.94
C MET A 81 -0.31 17.59 -3.34
N VAL A 82 -0.04 18.68 -4.03
CA VAL A 82 -0.53 18.91 -5.41
C VAL A 82 0.44 18.28 -6.41
N PHE A 83 -0.10 17.75 -7.52
CA PHE A 83 0.71 17.15 -8.58
C PHE A 83 1.80 18.12 -9.09
N PRO A 84 3.09 17.73 -9.09
CA PRO A 84 4.17 18.68 -9.35
C PRO A 84 4.11 19.23 -10.78
N LYS A 85 4.16 20.56 -10.92
CA LYS A 85 4.05 21.27 -12.21
C LYS A 85 5.08 20.82 -13.24
N MET A 86 6.28 20.41 -12.80
CA MET A 86 7.34 19.96 -13.71
C MET A 86 6.96 18.74 -14.55
N PHE A 87 5.98 17.94 -14.11
CA PHE A 87 5.52 16.76 -14.85
C PHE A 87 4.42 17.07 -15.86
N ARG A 88 3.92 18.30 -15.93
CA ARG A 88 2.80 18.67 -16.83
C ARG A 88 3.25 19.20 -18.19
N ASP A 89 4.55 19.40 -18.37
CA ASP A 89 5.12 20.05 -19.56
C ASP A 89 6.37 19.34 -20.07
N GLY A 90 6.67 19.56 -21.35
CA GLY A 90 7.94 19.17 -21.98
C GLY A 90 8.19 17.66 -21.98
N PRO A 91 9.43 17.20 -21.71
CA PRO A 91 9.77 15.78 -21.81
C PRO A 91 9.14 14.92 -20.70
N PHE A 92 8.49 15.51 -19.69
CA PHE A 92 7.86 14.81 -18.57
C PHE A 92 6.34 14.69 -18.70
N ASP A 93 5.75 15.42 -19.66
CA ASP A 93 4.33 15.32 -19.99
C ASP A 93 3.98 13.90 -20.44
N ASP A 94 2.78 13.47 -20.01
CA ASP A 94 2.19 12.19 -20.32
C ASP A 94 0.66 12.37 -20.40
N SER A 95 0.12 12.19 -21.60
CA SER A 95 -1.31 12.33 -21.88
C SER A 95 -2.17 11.22 -21.26
N GLN A 96 -1.55 10.21 -20.65
CA GLN A 96 -2.22 9.11 -19.95
C GLN A 96 -2.31 9.35 -18.44
N ARG A 97 -2.46 10.62 -18.03
CA ARG A 97 -2.72 11.02 -16.64
C ARG A 97 -4.03 11.77 -16.55
N GLU A 98 -4.70 11.70 -15.41
CA GLU A 98 -5.98 12.38 -15.18
C GLU A 98 -5.78 13.90 -15.03
N PRO A 99 -6.13 14.73 -16.04
CA PRO A 99 -5.87 16.16 -16.00
C PRO A 99 -6.71 16.89 -14.96
N THR A 100 -7.88 16.36 -14.57
CA THR A 100 -8.74 17.00 -13.57
C THR A 100 -8.13 16.99 -12.16
N HIS A 101 -7.11 16.18 -11.93
CA HIS A 101 -6.41 16.04 -10.65
C HIS A 101 -5.21 16.98 -10.49
N PHE A 102 -4.69 17.60 -11.57
CA PHE A 102 -3.42 18.33 -11.52
C PHE A 102 -3.36 19.52 -10.57
N ASP A 103 -4.50 20.17 -10.31
CA ASP A 103 -4.60 21.32 -9.39
C ASP A 103 -5.32 20.96 -8.07
N GLU A 104 -5.64 19.69 -7.87
CA GLU A 104 -6.25 19.17 -6.65
C GLU A 104 -5.18 18.63 -5.69
N ILE A 105 -5.53 18.61 -4.40
CA ILE A 105 -4.71 17.98 -3.37
C ILE A 105 -4.88 16.47 -3.52
N VAL A 106 -3.76 15.74 -3.68
CA VAL A 106 -3.77 14.28 -3.83
C VAL A 106 -4.59 13.60 -2.73
N ASP A 107 -5.33 12.57 -3.09
CA ASP A 107 -6.00 11.71 -2.12
C ASP A 107 -5.15 10.49 -1.81
N LEU A 108 -4.49 10.49 -0.65
CA LEU A 108 -3.64 9.36 -0.24
C LEU A 108 -4.46 8.09 0.03
N ASN A 109 -5.77 8.21 0.24
CA ASN A 109 -6.71 7.11 0.38
C ASN A 109 -7.78 7.19 -0.72
N TYR A 110 -7.35 7.45 -1.97
CA TYR A 110 -8.22 7.70 -3.11
C TYR A 110 -9.30 6.63 -3.31
N ASP A 111 -10.50 7.14 -3.57
CA ASP A 111 -11.72 6.40 -3.84
C ASP A 111 -12.58 7.23 -4.81
N GLU A 112 -12.98 6.63 -5.93
CA GLU A 112 -13.74 7.26 -7.01
C GLU A 112 -15.19 7.60 -6.61
N GLU A 113 -15.77 6.90 -5.63
CA GLU A 113 -17.21 6.98 -5.33
C GLU A 113 -17.57 7.89 -4.13
N LEU A 114 -16.60 8.29 -3.30
CA LEU A 114 -16.88 9.10 -2.12
C LEU A 114 -16.85 10.59 -2.40
N GLY A 115 -17.83 11.29 -1.81
CA GLY A 115 -17.94 12.74 -1.84
C GLY A 115 -16.61 13.42 -1.52
N ILE A 116 -16.32 14.49 -2.27
CA ILE A 116 -14.97 15.05 -2.34
C ILE A 116 -14.62 15.77 -1.04
N VAL A 117 -13.84 15.13 -0.17
CA VAL A 117 -13.11 15.84 0.89
C VAL A 117 -12.11 16.76 0.18
N LYS A 118 -12.27 18.08 0.34
CA LYS A 118 -11.46 19.10 -0.35
C LYS A 118 -10.68 19.98 0.61
N GLY A 119 -9.68 20.67 0.07
CA GLY A 119 -8.93 21.70 0.80
C GLY A 119 -8.29 21.18 2.08
N GLN A 120 -8.41 21.94 3.18
CA GLN A 120 -7.75 21.61 4.44
C GLN A 120 -8.20 20.28 5.05
N GLU A 121 -9.45 19.87 4.82
CA GLU A 121 -9.92 18.57 5.31
C GLU A 121 -9.19 17.41 4.61
N ARG A 122 -8.85 17.56 3.32
CA ARG A 122 -8.06 16.58 2.56
C ARG A 122 -6.65 16.49 3.12
N VAL A 123 -6.02 17.63 3.39
CA VAL A 123 -4.69 17.68 4.01
C VAL A 123 -4.71 16.96 5.36
N ASN A 124 -5.68 17.27 6.22
CA ASN A 124 -5.78 16.64 7.54
C ASN A 124 -5.99 15.13 7.43
N ALA A 125 -6.83 14.67 6.50
CA ALA A 125 -7.07 13.26 6.22
C ALA A 125 -5.79 12.56 5.73
N ASN A 126 -5.04 13.17 4.81
CA ASN A 126 -3.77 12.65 4.30
C ASN A 126 -2.72 12.50 5.39
N LEU A 127 -2.55 13.51 6.26
CA LEU A 127 -1.57 13.44 7.34
C LEU A 127 -1.95 12.37 8.38
N ALA A 128 -3.24 12.29 8.72
CA ALA A 128 -3.77 11.26 9.61
C ALA A 128 -3.59 9.85 9.01
N PHE A 129 -3.80 9.72 7.69
CA PHE A 129 -3.56 8.49 6.95
C PHE A 129 -2.08 8.11 6.98
N MET A 130 -1.16 9.04 6.75
CA MET A 130 0.27 8.77 6.80
C MET A 130 0.75 8.32 8.18
N TYR A 131 0.26 8.97 9.24
CA TYR A 131 0.48 8.49 10.60
C TYR A 131 0.00 7.04 10.75
N ASN A 132 -1.19 6.70 10.25
CA ASN A 132 -1.68 5.33 10.32
C ASN A 132 -0.75 4.35 9.57
N GLN A 133 -0.44 4.64 8.30
CA GLN A 133 0.29 3.72 7.43
C GLN A 133 1.74 3.48 7.87
N VAL A 134 2.41 4.48 8.46
CA VAL A 134 3.83 4.41 8.86
C VAL A 134 4.01 4.11 10.35
N VAL A 135 3.11 4.59 11.23
CA VAL A 135 3.30 4.49 12.68
C VAL A 135 2.36 3.47 13.31
N SER A 136 1.06 3.63 13.13
CA SER A 136 0.07 2.84 13.86
C SER A 136 -0.05 1.41 13.32
N ALA A 137 -0.19 1.29 12.00
CA ALA A 137 -0.47 0.04 11.31
C ALA A 137 0.79 -0.72 10.90
N ALA A 138 1.98 -0.13 11.00
CA ALA A 138 3.26 -0.69 10.57
C ALA A 138 4.20 -1.08 11.73
N LYS A 139 3.65 -1.61 12.83
CA LYS A 139 4.45 -1.97 14.03
C LYS A 139 5.40 -3.16 13.83
N LYS A 140 5.28 -3.90 12.73
CA LYS A 140 6.10 -5.07 12.39
C LYS A 140 6.62 -5.00 10.95
N PRO A 141 7.78 -5.63 10.66
CA PRO A 141 8.32 -5.70 9.30
C PRO A 141 7.31 -6.23 8.28
N GLU A 142 6.61 -7.32 8.60
CA GLU A 142 5.61 -7.91 7.71
C GLU A 142 4.43 -6.97 7.41
N LEU A 143 4.01 -6.16 8.39
CA LEU A 143 2.93 -5.19 8.16
C LEU A 143 3.36 -4.07 7.23
N PHE A 144 4.59 -3.57 7.39
CA PHE A 144 5.08 -2.45 6.59
C PHE A 144 5.50 -2.90 5.19
N MET A 145 6.24 -4.00 5.11
CA MET A 145 6.93 -4.44 3.89
C MET A 145 6.12 -5.45 3.08
N GLY A 146 5.11 -6.06 3.70
CA GLY A 146 4.39 -7.18 3.14
C GLY A 146 4.95 -8.51 3.62
N CYS A 147 4.22 -9.57 3.28
CA CYS A 147 4.49 -10.88 3.81
C CYS A 147 5.79 -11.51 3.26
N PRO A 148 6.36 -12.46 4.01
CA PRO A 148 7.51 -13.22 3.56
C PRO A 148 7.28 -13.98 2.25
N LEU A 149 8.27 -13.93 1.37
CA LEU A 149 8.38 -14.77 0.17
C LEU A 149 9.56 -15.71 0.33
N TYR A 150 9.29 -17.02 0.38
CA TYR A 150 10.32 -18.05 0.30
C TYR A 150 10.28 -18.75 -1.07
N PRO A 151 11.42 -19.27 -1.57
CA PRO A 151 11.45 -20.02 -2.82
C PRO A 151 10.56 -21.26 -2.77
N GLY A 152 9.84 -21.52 -3.86
CA GLY A 152 9.00 -22.70 -4.02
C GLY A 152 7.52 -22.43 -3.80
N ASP A 153 6.68 -23.41 -4.15
CA ASP A 153 5.23 -23.24 -4.23
C ASP A 153 4.60 -23.01 -2.84
N ASP A 154 5.16 -23.62 -1.80
CA ASP A 154 4.73 -23.45 -0.40
C ASP A 154 5.20 -22.11 0.22
N GLY A 155 6.12 -21.41 -0.45
CA GLY A 155 6.72 -20.15 0.03
C GLY A 155 6.05 -18.89 -0.53
N PHE A 156 5.07 -19.04 -1.42
CA PHE A 156 4.34 -17.93 -2.00
C PHE A 156 3.37 -17.29 -1.00
N CYS A 157 3.31 -15.96 -1.00
CA CYS A 157 2.34 -15.20 -0.23
C CYS A 157 1.77 -14.03 -1.05
N ASP A 158 0.51 -13.68 -0.78
CA ASP A 158 -0.17 -12.49 -1.31
C ASP A 158 -0.69 -11.66 -0.12
N GLY A 159 0.13 -10.71 0.31
CA GLY A 159 -0.05 -9.91 1.51
C GLY A 159 0.79 -8.65 1.44
N PRO A 160 0.35 -7.61 0.71
CA PRO A 160 1.06 -6.35 0.59
C PRO A 160 1.23 -5.65 1.94
N GLY A 161 2.30 -4.87 2.05
CA GLY A 161 2.53 -4.00 3.20
C GLY A 161 1.61 -2.78 3.22
N THR A 162 1.60 -2.04 4.33
CA THR A 162 0.76 -0.85 4.52
C THR A 162 0.95 0.15 3.38
N ILE A 163 2.19 0.52 3.07
CA ILE A 163 2.49 1.53 2.06
C ILE A 163 2.13 1.06 0.66
N GLU A 164 2.43 -0.20 0.32
CA GLU A 164 2.09 -0.77 -0.99
C GLU A 164 0.57 -0.80 -1.21
N LEU A 165 -0.21 -1.14 -0.18
CA LEU A 165 -1.67 -1.05 -0.24
C LEU A 165 -2.13 0.37 -0.51
N ALA A 166 -1.66 1.32 0.30
CA ALA A 166 -1.89 2.75 0.14
C ALA A 166 -0.93 3.53 1.07
N PRO A 167 -0.34 4.66 0.64
CA PRO A 167 -0.79 5.47 -0.48
C PRO A 167 -0.26 5.06 -1.86
N HIS A 168 0.59 4.04 -1.96
CA HIS A 168 1.17 3.62 -3.23
C HIS A 168 0.12 3.36 -4.32
N ASN A 169 -0.76 2.37 -4.12
CA ASN A 169 -1.76 2.01 -5.15
C ASN A 169 -2.79 3.12 -5.36
N THR A 170 -3.13 3.88 -4.33
CA THR A 170 -4.10 4.98 -4.48
C THR A 170 -3.52 6.15 -5.26
N ILE A 171 -2.24 6.48 -5.11
CA ILE A 171 -1.56 7.48 -5.95
C ILE A 171 -1.47 7.00 -7.40
N HIS A 172 -1.20 5.72 -7.62
CA HIS A 172 -1.25 5.12 -8.95
C HIS A 172 -2.61 5.39 -9.63
N ILE A 173 -3.70 5.02 -8.96
CA ILE A 173 -5.08 5.22 -9.44
C ILE A 173 -5.37 6.72 -9.65
N TRP A 174 -5.01 7.56 -8.67
CA TRP A 174 -5.26 9.00 -8.71
C TRP A 174 -4.55 9.69 -9.86
N VAL A 175 -3.33 9.29 -10.23
CA VAL A 175 -2.63 9.90 -11.37
C VAL A 175 -3.05 9.30 -12.70
N GLY A 176 -3.43 8.01 -12.74
CA GLY A 176 -3.83 7.30 -13.96
C GLY A 176 -5.06 7.92 -14.63
N LEU A 177 -5.12 7.88 -15.96
CA LEU A 177 -6.28 8.42 -16.69
C LEU A 177 -7.50 7.50 -16.51
N GLU A 178 -8.60 8.01 -15.95
CA GLU A 178 -9.78 7.20 -15.60
C GLU A 178 -10.40 6.50 -16.82
N SER A 179 -10.31 7.12 -18.00
CA SER A 179 -10.88 6.56 -19.23
C SER A 179 -10.13 5.32 -19.76
N ASN A 180 -8.96 5.01 -19.20
CA ASN A 180 -8.16 3.87 -19.64
C ASN A 180 -8.60 2.56 -18.96
N PRO A 181 -8.64 1.42 -19.68
CA PRO A 181 -9.16 0.16 -19.14
C PRO A 181 -8.47 -0.34 -17.87
N ASN A 182 -7.19 -0.04 -17.67
CA ASN A 182 -6.43 -0.35 -16.46
C ASN A 182 -5.82 0.92 -15.85
N GLN A 183 -6.42 2.08 -16.14
CA GLN A 183 -5.93 3.39 -15.73
C GLN A 183 -4.47 3.63 -16.14
N GLU A 184 -4.06 3.09 -17.29
CA GLU A 184 -2.75 3.35 -17.83
C GLU A 184 -2.51 4.88 -17.93
N ASN A 185 -1.30 5.38 -17.81
CA ASN A 185 -0.15 4.62 -17.39
C ASN A 185 -0.26 4.42 -15.84
N MET A 186 -0.33 5.47 -15.00
CA MET A 186 0.01 5.36 -13.56
C MET A 186 -0.91 4.46 -12.75
N GLY A 187 -2.15 4.17 -13.16
CA GLY A 187 -3.02 3.20 -12.47
C GLY A 187 -2.63 1.74 -12.66
N ALA A 188 -1.55 1.47 -13.39
CA ALA A 188 -0.87 0.19 -13.49
C ALA A 188 0.53 0.29 -12.85
N PHE A 189 1.01 -0.81 -12.27
CA PHE A 189 2.08 -0.85 -11.25
C PHE A 189 3.43 -0.09 -11.48
N TYR A 190 3.72 0.65 -12.55
CA TYR A 190 5.10 0.93 -12.99
C TYR A 190 5.89 2.11 -12.38
N SER A 191 5.41 2.74 -11.31
CA SER A 191 6.08 3.94 -10.75
C SER A 191 5.64 4.37 -9.35
N ALA A 192 6.43 4.08 -8.32
CA ALA A 192 6.29 4.74 -7.03
C ALA A 192 7.58 4.74 -6.21
N GLY A 193 7.71 5.79 -5.40
CA GLY A 193 8.88 6.14 -4.58
C GLY A 193 8.93 5.47 -3.21
N ASP A 194 10.07 5.66 -2.56
CA ASP A 194 10.58 4.95 -1.38
C ASP A 194 10.41 5.80 -0.10
N ILE A 195 10.13 5.17 1.05
CA ILE A 195 10.03 5.81 2.38
C ILE A 195 11.25 5.39 3.20
N HIS A 196 12.02 6.36 3.70
CA HIS A 196 13.43 6.14 4.05
C HIS A 196 13.83 5.99 5.52
N ASP A 197 12.90 5.91 6.49
CA ASP A 197 13.34 5.98 7.90
C ASP A 197 12.72 4.98 8.87
N MET A 198 12.15 3.87 8.38
CA MET A 198 11.78 2.75 9.27
C MET A 198 12.93 1.75 9.37
N GLN A 199 13.76 1.95 10.39
CA GLN A 199 14.81 1.02 10.76
C GLN A 199 14.20 -0.20 11.48
N MET A 200 13.58 -1.08 10.70
CA MET A 200 13.09 -2.36 11.19
C MET A 200 14.10 -3.47 10.86
N PRO A 201 14.72 -4.12 11.85
CA PRO A 201 15.71 -5.16 11.59
C PRO A 201 15.02 -6.42 11.06
N ILE A 202 15.03 -6.61 9.74
CA ILE A 202 14.80 -7.93 9.14
C ILE A 202 16.15 -8.65 9.12
N ASN A 203 16.26 -9.70 9.94
CA ASN A 203 17.43 -10.59 9.96
C ASN A 203 17.17 -11.90 9.20
N ASP A 204 16.24 -11.88 8.25
CA ASP A 204 15.92 -13.04 7.42
C ASP A 204 16.94 -13.18 6.29
N THR A 205 17.69 -14.28 6.28
CA THR A 205 18.75 -14.50 5.28
C THR A 205 18.20 -14.70 3.87
N VAL A 206 17.00 -15.29 3.72
CA VAL A 206 16.38 -15.49 2.40
C VAL A 206 16.03 -14.15 1.79
N TRP A 207 15.46 -13.24 2.59
CA TRP A 207 15.21 -11.88 2.16
C TRP A 207 16.50 -11.13 1.84
N LEU A 208 17.49 -11.16 2.73
CA LEU A 208 18.77 -10.43 2.56
C LEU A 208 19.60 -10.90 1.35
N ASP A 209 19.55 -12.20 1.01
CA ASP A 209 20.24 -12.80 -0.14
C ASP A 209 19.43 -12.81 -1.43
N SER A 210 18.16 -12.41 -1.38
CA SER A 210 17.35 -12.16 -2.57
C SER A 210 18.04 -11.09 -3.42
N HIS A 211 17.99 -11.26 -4.74
CA HIS A 211 18.74 -10.43 -5.67
C HIS A 211 18.05 -10.30 -7.01
N PHE A 212 18.41 -9.24 -7.71
CA PHE A 212 17.91 -8.91 -9.03
C PHE A 212 19.07 -8.52 -9.95
N TYR A 213 18.76 -8.45 -11.24
CA TYR A 213 19.72 -8.04 -12.26
C TYR A 213 19.23 -6.76 -12.94
N PHE A 214 20.10 -5.76 -13.01
CA PHE A 214 19.85 -4.48 -13.67
C PHE A 214 21.02 -4.13 -14.58
N TYR A 215 20.75 -3.43 -15.67
CA TYR A 215 21.82 -2.79 -16.43
C TYR A 215 22.21 -1.48 -15.75
N ASP A 216 23.51 -1.24 -15.58
CA ASP A 216 24.04 0.03 -15.12
C ASP A 216 24.21 1.04 -16.27
N GLU A 217 24.70 2.24 -15.93
CA GLU A 217 24.98 3.30 -16.89
C GLU A 217 26.03 2.94 -17.96
N ASN A 218 26.89 1.94 -17.67
CA ASN A 218 27.98 1.44 -18.51
C ASN A 218 27.59 0.19 -19.33
N LEU A 219 26.29 -0.11 -19.43
CA LEU A 219 25.74 -1.26 -20.14
C LEU A 219 26.21 -2.61 -19.57
N GLN A 220 26.59 -2.65 -18.30
CA GLN A 220 26.95 -3.88 -17.60
C GLN A 220 25.73 -4.45 -16.87
N LEU A 221 25.55 -5.77 -16.95
CA LEU A 221 24.50 -6.45 -16.19
C LEU A 221 24.99 -6.72 -14.76
N ILE A 222 24.45 -5.97 -13.81
CA ILE A 222 24.84 -6.01 -12.41
C ILE A 222 23.83 -6.84 -11.61
N LYS A 223 24.36 -7.78 -10.81
CA LYS A 223 23.61 -8.50 -9.79
C LYS A 223 23.67 -7.70 -8.49
N MET A 224 22.52 -7.33 -7.93
CA MET A 224 22.45 -6.58 -6.67
C MET A 224 21.56 -7.32 -5.66
N LYS A 225 22.04 -7.48 -4.42
CA LYS A 225 21.28 -8.12 -3.34
C LYS A 225 20.46 -7.11 -2.55
N VAL A 226 19.41 -7.57 -1.90
CA VAL A 226 18.60 -6.78 -0.97
C VAL A 226 19.47 -6.19 0.16
N SER A 227 20.40 -6.98 0.69
CA SER A 227 21.36 -6.53 1.72
C SER A 227 22.24 -5.36 1.27
N ASP A 228 22.49 -5.20 -0.03
CA ASP A 228 23.31 -4.12 -0.57
C ASP A 228 22.58 -2.77 -0.61
N VAL A 229 21.24 -2.76 -0.51
CA VAL A 229 20.41 -1.56 -0.66
C VAL A 229 19.77 -1.04 0.61
N LEU A 230 20.16 -1.59 1.77
CA LEU A 230 19.56 -1.18 3.05
C LEU A 230 20.06 0.17 3.55
N ASN A 231 21.20 0.65 3.04
CA ASN A 231 21.82 1.91 3.46
C ASN A 231 22.06 2.81 2.24
N THR A 232 21.25 3.86 2.10
CA THR A 232 21.32 4.79 0.97
C THR A 232 22.59 5.62 0.93
N THR A 233 23.13 5.98 2.09
CA THR A 233 24.42 6.68 2.16
C THR A 233 25.54 5.84 1.56
N LYS A 234 25.53 4.51 1.76
CA LYS A 234 26.46 3.59 1.09
C LYS A 234 26.18 3.44 -0.40
N MET A 235 24.93 3.62 -0.83
CA MET A 235 24.55 3.69 -2.24
C MET A 235 24.90 5.07 -2.86
N GLY A 236 25.31 6.06 -2.06
CA GLY A 236 25.75 7.36 -2.55
C GLY A 236 24.64 8.41 -2.72
N TYR A 237 23.46 8.20 -2.13
CA TYR A 237 22.37 9.18 -2.17
C TYR A 237 21.70 9.33 -0.80
N ILE A 238 21.06 10.49 -0.60
CA ILE A 238 20.17 10.78 0.54
C ILE A 238 19.02 11.64 0.04
N TYR A 239 17.91 11.65 0.77
CA TYR A 239 16.82 12.59 0.52
C TYR A 239 17.14 13.93 1.18
N GLU A 240 16.66 15.00 0.55
CA GLU A 240 16.54 16.28 1.23
C GLU A 240 15.68 16.12 2.48
N LYS A 241 16.11 16.71 3.60
CA LYS A 241 15.36 16.63 4.85
C LYS A 241 14.15 17.54 4.78
N THR A 242 12.97 16.97 4.96
CA THR A 242 11.70 17.67 5.04
C THR A 242 11.04 17.44 6.40
N ASP A 243 10.12 18.32 6.78
CA ASP A 243 9.38 18.19 8.03
C ASP A 243 8.35 17.04 7.92
N LEU A 244 8.42 16.09 8.85
CA LEU A 244 7.47 14.98 8.96
C LEU A 244 6.19 15.44 9.68
N THR A 245 5.43 16.33 9.04
CA THR A 245 4.23 16.97 9.60
C THR A 245 3.08 16.03 9.96
N TRP A 246 3.15 14.78 9.51
CA TRP A 246 2.21 13.71 9.84
C TRP A 246 2.56 12.96 11.14
N LEU A 247 3.79 13.10 11.67
CA LEU A 247 4.26 12.27 12.78
C LEU A 247 3.47 12.50 14.09
N ASP A 248 2.88 13.68 14.28
CA ASP A 248 2.04 14.04 15.42
C ASP A 248 0.54 13.95 15.12
N LYS A 249 0.14 13.48 13.93
CA LYS A 249 -1.26 13.43 13.46
C LYS A 249 -1.97 12.14 13.80
N ARG A 250 -1.73 11.61 15.00
CA ARG A 250 -2.48 10.48 15.55
C ARG A 250 -3.99 10.82 15.59
N PRO A 251 -4.86 10.05 14.90
CA PRO A 251 -6.29 10.31 14.89
C PRO A 251 -6.92 10.15 16.28
N LYS A 252 -7.98 10.91 16.53
CA LYS A 252 -8.80 10.80 17.75
C LYS A 252 -10.06 9.97 17.47
N PRO A 253 -10.63 9.30 18.49
CA PRO A 253 -11.93 8.64 18.35
C PRO A 253 -13.00 9.61 17.86
N PHE A 254 -13.85 9.18 16.92
CA PHE A 254 -14.96 9.99 16.40
C PHE A 254 -15.93 10.42 17.51
N VAL A 255 -16.22 9.50 18.42
CA VAL A 255 -16.95 9.74 19.67
C VAL A 255 -16.17 9.16 20.84
N SER A 256 -16.46 9.61 22.06
CA SER A 256 -15.80 9.03 23.24
C SER A 256 -16.01 7.50 23.30
N PRO A 257 -14.98 6.73 23.70
CA PRO A 257 -15.08 5.27 23.81
C PRO A 257 -16.29 4.80 24.66
N GLN A 258 -16.65 5.55 25.71
CA GLN A 258 -17.80 5.22 26.55
C GLN A 258 -19.13 5.31 25.78
N ILE A 259 -19.30 6.36 24.98
CA ILE A 259 -20.49 6.53 24.12
C ILE A 259 -20.52 5.44 23.04
N ALA A 260 -19.40 5.18 22.37
CA ALA A 260 -19.32 4.12 21.36
C ALA A 260 -19.74 2.76 21.92
N LYS A 261 -19.20 2.38 23.09
CA LYS A 261 -19.55 1.13 23.78
C LYS A 261 -21.02 1.04 24.16
N HIS A 262 -21.60 2.14 24.65
CA HIS A 262 -23.03 2.18 24.99
C HIS A 262 -23.90 1.97 23.76
N THR A 263 -23.61 2.67 22.66
CA THR A 263 -24.33 2.54 21.39
C THR A 263 -24.23 1.12 20.82
N LEU A 264 -23.04 0.53 20.81
CA LEU A 264 -22.83 -0.85 20.35
C LEU A 264 -23.60 -1.86 21.21
N LYS A 265 -23.68 -1.65 22.53
CA LYS A 265 -24.45 -2.52 23.43
C LYS A 265 -25.96 -2.44 23.19
N ILE A 266 -26.51 -1.22 22.98
CA ILE A 266 -27.92 -1.05 22.61
C ILE A 266 -28.22 -1.78 21.31
N ARG A 267 -27.34 -1.61 20.31
CA ARG A 267 -27.49 -2.26 19.01
C ARG A 267 -27.42 -3.79 19.10
N GLU A 268 -26.50 -4.32 19.90
CA GLU A 268 -26.41 -5.76 20.17
C GLU A 268 -27.70 -6.30 20.81
N ASN A 269 -28.29 -5.57 21.77
CA ASN A 269 -29.55 -5.96 22.40
C ASN A 269 -30.72 -5.93 21.40
N TYR A 270 -30.81 -4.89 20.57
CA TYR A 270 -31.83 -4.78 19.53
C TYR A 270 -31.75 -5.95 18.51
N TYR A 271 -30.54 -6.36 18.11
CA TYR A 271 -30.36 -7.52 17.24
C TYR A 271 -30.74 -8.85 17.92
N LYS A 272 -30.49 -9.00 19.23
CA LYS A 272 -30.92 -10.17 20.01
C LYS A 272 -32.44 -10.28 20.09
N GLU A 273 -33.14 -9.15 20.26
CA GLU A 273 -34.60 -9.12 20.39
C GLU A 273 -35.34 -9.36 19.07
N THR A 274 -34.81 -8.86 17.95
CA THR A 274 -35.53 -8.90 16.66
C THR A 274 -35.40 -10.19 15.87
N SER A 275 -34.53 -11.14 16.27
CA SER A 275 -34.35 -12.50 15.68
C SER A 275 -34.29 -12.60 14.15
N ARG A 276 -34.11 -11.50 13.40
CA ARG A 276 -34.19 -11.49 11.92
C ARG A 276 -32.88 -11.20 11.19
N LEU A 277 -31.78 -10.90 11.89
CA LEU A 277 -30.46 -10.73 11.29
C LEU A 277 -29.38 -11.23 12.26
N TYR A 278 -29.40 -12.52 12.57
CA TYR A 278 -28.15 -13.20 12.92
C TYR A 278 -27.27 -13.21 11.66
N LEU A 279 -26.46 -12.17 11.46
CA LEU A 279 -25.17 -12.31 10.80
C LEU A 279 -24.08 -12.42 11.88
N LEU A 280 -24.34 -13.33 12.82
CA LEU A 280 -23.37 -13.88 13.77
C LEU A 280 -22.70 -15.14 13.18
N SER A 281 -22.86 -15.42 11.88
CA SER A 281 -22.27 -16.62 11.33
C SER A 281 -20.77 -16.41 11.20
N ASN A 282 -20.02 -17.24 11.92
CA ASN A 282 -18.64 -17.62 11.58
C ASN A 282 -18.51 -18.25 10.17
N ASP A 283 -19.58 -18.20 9.36
CA ASP A 283 -19.70 -18.68 8.00
C ASP A 283 -19.99 -17.48 7.10
N ILE A 284 -18.98 -16.62 7.00
CA ILE A 284 -18.91 -15.46 6.08
C ILE A 284 -18.27 -15.83 4.75
N LYS A 285 -17.86 -17.09 4.60
CA LYS A 285 -17.12 -17.60 3.46
C LYS A 285 -17.91 -17.40 2.16
N GLY A 286 -17.28 -16.75 1.19
CA GLY A 286 -17.89 -16.52 -0.13
C GLY A 286 -18.95 -15.42 -0.15
N ARG A 287 -19.07 -14.60 0.91
CA ARG A 287 -20.04 -13.51 0.94
C ARG A 287 -19.58 -12.36 0.03
N SER A 288 -20.49 -11.88 -0.83
CA SER A 288 -20.25 -10.73 -1.71
C SER A 288 -20.00 -9.45 -0.90
N LEU A 289 -19.05 -8.64 -1.38
CA LEU A 289 -18.71 -7.32 -0.86
C LEU A 289 -19.44 -6.20 -1.61
N GLU A 290 -20.64 -6.42 -2.14
CA GLU A 290 -21.45 -5.36 -2.76
C GLU A 290 -21.95 -4.30 -1.77
N ASN A 291 -22.13 -4.66 -0.49
CA ASN A 291 -22.71 -3.78 0.53
C ASN A 291 -21.86 -3.75 1.81
N PRO A 292 -21.89 -2.64 2.56
CA PRO A 292 -21.30 -2.55 3.89
C PRO A 292 -21.67 -3.75 4.76
N MET A 293 -20.66 -4.30 5.44
CA MET A 293 -20.83 -5.47 6.27
C MET A 293 -20.20 -5.24 7.63
N THR A 294 -20.97 -5.49 8.69
CA THR A 294 -20.47 -5.45 10.06
C THR A 294 -20.51 -6.84 10.70
N ILE A 295 -19.38 -7.26 11.26
CA ILE A 295 -19.13 -8.59 11.80
C ILE A 295 -18.59 -8.43 13.23
N LYS A 296 -19.04 -9.29 14.15
CA LYS A 296 -18.48 -9.37 15.50
C LYS A 296 -17.38 -10.43 15.52
N VAL A 297 -16.13 -10.00 15.72
CA VAL A 297 -14.95 -10.87 15.72
C VAL A 297 -14.56 -11.15 17.16
N TYR A 298 -14.61 -12.42 17.55
CA TYR A 298 -14.14 -12.86 18.86
C TYR A 298 -12.64 -12.97 18.86
N ARG A 299 -12.04 -12.49 19.94
CA ARG A 299 -10.58 -12.44 20.05
C ARG A 299 -10.06 -13.79 20.54
N PRO A 300 -9.00 -14.34 19.93
CA PRO A 300 -8.42 -15.62 20.36
C PRO A 300 -8.00 -15.63 21.83
N LYS A 301 -7.61 -14.46 22.39
CA LYS A 301 -7.23 -14.27 23.79
C LYS A 301 -7.88 -13.01 24.36
N PRO A 302 -8.98 -13.10 25.12
CA PRO A 302 -9.55 -11.96 25.83
C PRO A 302 -8.65 -11.53 27.01
N TYR A 303 -8.78 -10.28 27.47
CA TYR A 303 -8.11 -9.76 28.68
C TYR A 303 -6.57 -9.64 28.66
N ARG A 304 -5.99 -9.18 27.55
CA ARG A 304 -4.53 -8.91 27.51
C ARG A 304 -4.12 -7.77 28.46
N ILE A 305 -2.97 -7.94 29.11
CA ILE A 305 -2.29 -6.84 29.83
C ILE A 305 -1.64 -5.93 28.77
N LYS A 306 -1.59 -4.60 29.01
CA LYS A 306 -1.08 -3.61 28.04
C LYS A 306 0.28 -3.97 27.42
N ASP A 307 1.14 -4.68 28.16
CA ASP A 307 2.47 -5.08 27.70
C ASP A 307 2.48 -6.29 26.72
N GLU A 308 1.44 -7.13 26.74
CA GLU A 308 1.32 -8.31 25.85
C GLU A 308 0.83 -7.95 24.43
N MET A 309 0.32 -6.72 24.23
CA MET A 309 -0.24 -6.26 22.95
C MET A 309 0.82 -5.93 21.88
N LYS A 310 2.11 -6.06 22.19
CA LYS A 310 3.20 -5.87 21.23
C LYS A 310 3.33 -7.02 20.20
N GLY A 311 2.66 -8.16 20.43
CA GLY A 311 2.89 -9.39 19.66
C GLY A 311 1.78 -9.86 18.69
N GLU A 312 0.52 -9.47 18.89
CA GLU A 312 -0.62 -10.06 18.15
C GLU A 312 -1.57 -8.94 17.66
N GLU A 313 -1.87 -8.93 16.35
CA GLU A 313 -2.62 -7.89 15.64
C GLU A 313 -3.96 -8.46 15.15
N GLU A 314 -5.03 -7.72 15.37
CA GLU A 314 -6.42 -8.11 15.10
C GLU A 314 -7.07 -7.01 14.23
N VAL A 315 -8.32 -7.14 13.77
CA VAL A 315 -8.97 -6.14 12.90
C VAL A 315 -10.12 -5.47 13.65
N LEU A 316 -10.21 -4.14 13.68
CA LEU A 316 -11.35 -3.40 14.23
C LEU A 316 -11.78 -2.28 13.27
N VAL A 317 -13.07 -2.16 13.00
CA VAL A 317 -13.65 -0.95 12.36
C VAL A 317 -15.02 -0.72 12.99
N ASN A 318 -15.27 0.48 13.55
CA ASN A 318 -16.55 0.86 14.13
C ASN A 318 -17.26 1.91 13.24
N GLU A 319 -18.52 1.64 12.86
CA GLU A 319 -19.41 2.51 12.07
C GLU A 319 -19.72 3.81 12.84
N THR A 320 -19.49 5.01 12.30
CA THR A 320 -20.50 5.68 11.44
C THR A 320 -19.96 6.88 10.67
N ASN A 321 -18.65 7.18 10.75
CA ASN A 321 -17.95 8.13 9.89
C ASN A 321 -16.52 7.61 9.70
N VAL A 322 -16.25 7.08 8.51
CA VAL A 322 -15.20 6.06 8.35
C VAL A 322 -14.20 6.58 7.34
N GLY A 323 -13.17 7.21 7.86
CA GLY A 323 -12.08 7.78 7.09
C GLY A 323 -10.85 7.94 7.97
N PRO A 324 -9.68 8.16 7.37
CA PRO A 324 -8.40 8.15 8.08
C PRO A 324 -8.27 9.22 9.17
N SER A 325 -9.13 10.23 9.16
CA SER A 325 -9.21 11.28 10.18
C SER A 325 -9.67 10.79 11.56
N TYR A 326 -10.23 9.57 11.65
CA TYR A 326 -10.78 9.02 12.89
C TYR A 326 -10.05 7.75 13.33
N ARG A 327 -10.00 7.53 14.63
CA ARG A 327 -9.24 6.42 15.23
C ARG A 327 -9.81 5.04 14.91
N GLU A 328 -11.09 4.97 14.60
CA GLU A 328 -11.81 3.76 14.20
C GLU A 328 -11.37 3.20 12.85
N PHE A 329 -10.67 4.00 12.03
CA PHE A 329 -10.10 3.55 10.76
C PHE A 329 -8.85 2.70 10.99
N ALA A 330 -8.91 1.41 10.61
CA ALA A 330 -7.77 0.50 10.72
C ALA A 330 -6.88 0.47 9.47
N GLY A 331 -7.45 0.69 8.29
CA GLY A 331 -6.71 0.67 7.03
C GLY A 331 -7.61 0.50 5.81
N THR A 332 -6.96 0.36 4.66
CA THR A 332 -7.58 0.23 3.35
C THR A 332 -7.00 -0.97 2.62
N PHE A 333 -7.83 -1.63 1.82
CA PHE A 333 -7.39 -2.63 0.85
C PHE A 333 -7.58 -2.08 -0.57
N VAL A 334 -6.48 -1.93 -1.31
CA VAL A 334 -6.51 -1.56 -2.74
C VAL A 334 -5.75 -2.61 -3.53
N GLY A 335 -6.35 -3.05 -4.64
CA GLY A 335 -5.71 -3.90 -5.63
C GLY A 335 -5.68 -3.18 -6.98
N LEU A 336 -4.50 -3.04 -7.58
CA LEU A 336 -4.37 -2.60 -8.96
C LEU A 336 -4.58 -3.79 -9.92
N PRO A 337 -5.14 -3.56 -11.12
CA PRO A 337 -5.19 -4.57 -12.16
C PRO A 337 -3.79 -5.13 -12.48
N GLN A 338 -3.64 -6.45 -12.47
CA GLN A 338 -2.41 -7.12 -12.95
C GLN A 338 -2.68 -7.82 -14.28
N MET A 339 -2.02 -7.34 -15.35
CA MET A 339 -1.98 -8.05 -16.62
C MET A 339 -1.13 -9.31 -16.49
N GLY A 340 -1.75 -10.48 -16.64
CA GLY A 340 -1.02 -11.74 -16.78
C GLY A 340 -0.60 -11.98 -18.23
N MET A 341 0.63 -12.47 -18.46
CA MET A 341 0.99 -13.02 -19.78
C MET A 341 0.17 -14.30 -20.03
N LYS A 342 -0.76 -14.23 -20.99
CA LYS A 342 -1.54 -15.34 -21.57
C LYS A 342 -2.48 -16.09 -20.61
N SER A 343 -3.69 -15.56 -20.41
CA SER A 343 -4.85 -16.38 -20.06
C SER A 343 -6.13 -15.57 -20.25
N SER A 344 -6.98 -15.96 -21.19
CA SER A 344 -8.34 -15.41 -21.37
C SER A 344 -9.33 -15.90 -20.30
N ARG A 345 -8.83 -16.42 -19.16
CA ARG A 345 -9.64 -16.84 -18.02
C ARG A 345 -9.46 -15.82 -16.90
N THR A 346 -10.59 -15.36 -16.36
CA THR A 346 -10.69 -14.68 -15.06
C THR A 346 -10.02 -15.56 -14.01
N ILE A 347 -8.85 -15.16 -13.51
CA ILE A 347 -8.16 -15.87 -12.42
C ILE A 347 -8.72 -15.30 -11.13
N ASN A 348 -9.51 -16.11 -10.40
CA ASN A 348 -9.89 -15.78 -9.03
C ASN A 348 -8.61 -15.73 -8.19
N ARG A 349 -8.27 -14.54 -7.69
CA ARG A 349 -7.11 -14.35 -6.82
C ARG A 349 -7.56 -14.28 -5.38
N LYS A 350 -6.90 -15.07 -4.55
CA LYS A 350 -7.05 -15.01 -3.10
C LYS A 350 -5.94 -14.13 -2.54
N SER A 351 -6.35 -13.08 -1.84
CA SER A 351 -5.46 -12.15 -1.17
C SER A 351 -5.72 -12.19 0.34
N SER A 352 -4.72 -11.78 1.12
CA SER A 352 -4.88 -11.48 2.54
C SER A 352 -4.47 -10.03 2.85
N ILE A 353 -5.00 -9.48 3.92
CA ILE A 353 -4.56 -8.20 4.50
C ILE A 353 -4.32 -8.41 5.99
N LYS A 354 -3.23 -7.84 6.50
CA LYS A 354 -2.92 -7.77 7.93
C LYS A 354 -2.93 -6.31 8.37
N LEU A 355 -3.62 -6.00 9.46
CA LEU A 355 -3.77 -4.64 9.97
C LEU A 355 -3.25 -4.56 11.39
N GLY A 356 -2.30 -3.66 11.64
CA GLY A 356 -1.81 -3.37 12.99
C GLY A 356 -2.81 -2.51 13.76
N ILE A 357 -3.51 -3.08 14.75
CA ILE A 357 -4.53 -2.35 15.52
C ILE A 357 -4.19 -2.13 17.00
N SER A 358 -3.00 -2.51 17.48
CA SER A 358 -2.69 -2.45 18.92
C SER A 358 -2.89 -1.05 19.50
N GLU A 359 -2.53 -0.02 18.74
CA GLU A 359 -2.71 1.39 19.10
C GLU A 359 -4.19 1.81 19.08
N LEU A 360 -4.96 1.28 18.12
CA LEU A 360 -6.39 1.53 17.95
C LEU A 360 -7.17 0.94 19.12
N MET A 361 -6.85 -0.29 19.50
CA MET A 361 -7.46 -0.99 20.64
C MET A 361 -7.24 -0.26 21.97
N ASN A 362 -6.10 0.40 22.13
CA ASN A 362 -5.82 1.21 23.31
C ASN A 362 -6.64 2.51 23.30
N ASP A 363 -6.68 3.22 22.18
CA ASP A 363 -7.37 4.52 22.08
C ASP A 363 -8.89 4.41 22.14
N LEU A 364 -9.44 3.29 21.66
CA LEU A 364 -10.87 2.98 21.77
C LEU A 364 -11.22 2.25 23.08
N GLU A 365 -10.26 2.10 24.00
CA GLU A 365 -10.41 1.37 25.26
C GLU A 365 -10.93 -0.07 25.09
N ALA A 366 -10.76 -0.68 23.92
CA ALA A 366 -11.32 -1.98 23.54
C ALA A 366 -10.39 -3.17 23.87
N TYR A 367 -9.18 -2.91 24.38
CA TYR A 367 -8.17 -3.93 24.67
C TYR A 367 -8.59 -5.04 25.65
N ARG A 368 -9.62 -4.82 26.48
CA ARG A 368 -10.19 -5.82 27.40
C ARG A 368 -11.45 -6.50 26.86
N ASP A 369 -11.98 -6.01 25.74
CA ASP A 369 -13.23 -6.53 25.20
C ASP A 369 -12.97 -7.95 24.65
N GLU A 370 -13.90 -8.87 24.86
CA GLU A 370 -13.80 -10.27 24.39
C GLU A 370 -13.96 -10.38 22.87
N SER A 371 -14.58 -9.38 22.27
CA SER A 371 -14.92 -9.31 20.86
C SER A 371 -14.94 -7.86 20.41
N ILE A 372 -14.72 -7.64 19.13
CA ILE A 372 -14.71 -6.34 18.50
C ILE A 372 -15.66 -6.35 17.30
N TRP A 373 -16.21 -5.19 16.97
CA TRP A 373 -16.99 -5.02 15.75
C TRP A 373 -16.07 -4.58 14.62
N VAL A 374 -16.24 -5.23 13.46
CA VAL A 374 -15.49 -4.97 12.24
C VAL A 374 -16.46 -4.66 11.14
N THR A 375 -16.39 -3.43 10.66
CA THR A 375 -17.10 -2.96 9.47
C THR A 375 -16.19 -2.97 8.25
N ILE A 376 -16.59 -3.71 7.23
CA ILE A 376 -15.99 -3.69 5.90
C ILE A 376 -16.86 -2.80 5.02
N LEU A 377 -16.26 -1.78 4.44
CA LEU A 377 -16.92 -0.84 3.53
C LEU A 377 -16.39 -1.04 2.12
N PRO A 378 -17.17 -1.63 1.20
CA PRO A 378 -16.81 -1.61 -0.21
C PRO A 378 -16.92 -0.18 -0.74
N ARG A 379 -15.98 0.18 -1.59
CA ARG A 379 -15.77 1.56 -2.05
C ARG A 379 -15.88 1.73 -3.56
N THR A 380 -15.66 0.66 -4.33
CA THR A 380 -15.65 0.72 -5.80
C THR A 380 -16.58 -0.33 -6.41
N THR A 381 -17.14 -0.02 -7.58
CA THR A 381 -17.90 -0.97 -8.41
C THR A 381 -17.13 -2.26 -8.77
N SER A 382 -15.79 -2.26 -8.72
CA SER A 382 -14.98 -3.47 -8.91
C SER A 382 -15.11 -4.50 -7.77
N CYS A 383 -15.70 -4.11 -6.63
CA CYS A 383 -15.95 -5.01 -5.50
C CYS A 383 -17.17 -5.93 -5.71
N VAL A 384 -17.94 -5.77 -6.81
CA VAL A 384 -19.14 -6.58 -7.11
C VAL A 384 -18.82 -8.08 -7.26
N ASP A 385 -17.62 -8.41 -7.74
CA ASP A 385 -17.15 -9.81 -7.87
C ASP A 385 -16.19 -10.25 -6.73
N ALA A 386 -15.94 -9.38 -5.76
CA ALA A 386 -15.07 -9.70 -4.63
C ALA A 386 -15.85 -10.45 -3.55
N THR A 387 -15.29 -11.59 -3.10
CA THR A 387 -15.86 -12.35 -1.99
C THR A 387 -14.94 -12.31 -0.78
N PHE A 388 -15.55 -12.31 0.39
CA PHE A 388 -14.86 -12.31 1.66
C PHE A 388 -14.84 -13.71 2.26
N ASP A 389 -13.67 -14.22 2.61
CA ASP A 389 -13.51 -15.60 3.10
C ASP A 389 -13.50 -15.69 4.65
N GLY A 390 -13.06 -14.64 5.35
CA GLY A 390 -12.85 -14.67 6.80
C GLY A 390 -12.10 -13.45 7.36
N VAL A 391 -12.25 -13.22 8.67
CA VAL A 391 -11.37 -12.34 9.49
C VAL A 391 -10.54 -13.21 10.43
#